data_AF-A0A7W6TYN3-F1
#
_entry.id   AF-A0A7W6TYN3-F1
#
_cell.length_a   1.000
_cell.length_b   1.000
_cell.length_c   1.000
_cell.angle_alpha   90.00
_cell.angle_beta   90.00
_cell.angle_gamma   90.00
#
_symmetry.space_group_name_H-M   'P 1'
#
loop_
_entity.id
_entity.type
_entity.pdbx_description
1 polymer ?
#
loop_
_entity_poly.entity_id
_entity_poly.type
_entity_poly.pdbx_seq_one_letter_code
_entity_poly.pdbx_strand_id
1 'polypeptide(L)'
;MLEQAHAGINMQNQSQAALAKGPNEAVDFAPSQVLRADICSSSELSFLMEAHDGLSAALAERAGFKGLWASGLSIACSLGYRDANEASWSQLVDAVERIVDSTQLPVLVDGDGGFGNFNNARLLARKLRQRGGAGVALEDSGFPKTNSFVGDRHPLADVNEFSGRLRAVKDTVAEDVVLVAGSKRCFVAMEWTR
;
A
#
# COMPACT_ATOMS: atom_id res chain seq x y z
N MET A 1 -13.41 -5.02 -83.49
CA MET A 1 -12.63 -5.04 -82.23
C MET A 1 -13.61 -5.08 -81.08
N LEU A 2 -13.62 -6.21 -80.35
CA LEU A 2 -13.95 -6.42 -78.92
C LEU A 2 -15.32 -5.94 -78.39
N GLU A 3 -16.01 -6.58 -77.45
CA GLU A 3 -16.18 -7.94 -76.90
C GLU A 3 -17.31 -7.78 -75.87
N GLN A 4 -18.22 -8.73 -75.74
CA GLN A 4 -19.22 -8.73 -74.64
C GLN A 4 -18.57 -9.25 -73.35
N ALA A 5 -18.93 -8.71 -72.18
CA ALA A 5 -18.82 -9.43 -70.91
C ALA A 5 -19.82 -8.90 -69.86
N HIS A 6 -20.65 -9.82 -69.37
CA HIS A 6 -21.47 -9.72 -68.16
C HIS A 6 -20.59 -9.69 -66.90
N ALA A 7 -21.04 -9.02 -65.83
CA ALA A 7 -20.71 -9.39 -64.45
C ALA A 7 -21.83 -8.94 -63.50
N GLY A 8 -22.56 -9.91 -62.94
CA GLY A 8 -23.30 -9.73 -61.69
C GLY A 8 -22.38 -9.87 -60.47
N ILE A 9 -22.99 -10.01 -59.29
CA ILE A 9 -22.39 -10.30 -57.96
C ILE A 9 -21.94 -8.99 -57.24
N ASN A 10 -22.23 -8.70 -55.97
CA ASN A 10 -22.86 -9.43 -54.87
C ASN A 10 -23.50 -8.45 -53.88
N MET A 11 -24.70 -8.79 -53.42
CA MET A 11 -25.40 -8.12 -52.32
C MET A 11 -24.96 -8.77 -51.00
N GLN A 12 -23.70 -8.57 -50.61
CA GLN A 12 -23.13 -9.08 -49.35
C GLN A 12 -22.07 -8.11 -48.84
N ASN A 13 -22.49 -7.06 -48.12
CA ASN A 13 -21.61 -6.36 -47.17
C ASN A 13 -22.39 -5.53 -46.14
N GLN A 14 -23.52 -6.05 -45.67
CA GLN A 14 -24.22 -5.54 -44.48
C GLN A 14 -24.09 -6.54 -43.33
N SER A 15 -22.87 -6.86 -42.91
CA SER A 15 -22.68 -7.68 -41.71
C SER A 15 -21.25 -7.69 -41.13
N GLN A 16 -20.45 -6.63 -41.23
CA GLN A 16 -19.16 -6.56 -40.50
C GLN A 16 -18.75 -5.18 -39.96
N ALA A 17 -19.65 -4.19 -39.90
CA ALA A 17 -19.33 -2.86 -39.37
C ALA A 17 -19.64 -2.68 -37.86
N ALA A 18 -19.76 -3.77 -37.09
CA ALA A 18 -20.11 -3.70 -35.67
C ALA A 18 -19.19 -4.58 -34.79
N LEU A 19 -17.86 -4.43 -34.93
CA LEU A 19 -16.88 -4.96 -33.98
C LEU A 19 -15.60 -4.11 -34.02
N ALA A 20 -15.71 -2.86 -33.60
CA ALA A 20 -14.57 -2.10 -33.12
C ALA A 20 -14.94 -1.56 -31.73
N LYS A 21 -14.84 -2.43 -30.71
CA LYS A 21 -14.69 -1.94 -29.34
C LYS A 21 -13.37 -1.17 -29.30
N GLY A 22 -13.44 0.11 -28.96
CA GLY A 22 -12.28 0.99 -28.83
C GLY A 22 -11.23 0.45 -27.85
N PRO A 23 -10.02 1.03 -27.85
CA PRO A 23 -8.94 0.58 -27.00
C PRO A 23 -9.42 0.58 -25.55
N ASN A 24 -9.29 -0.57 -24.90
CA ASN A 24 -9.46 -0.71 -23.47
C ASN A 24 -8.40 0.18 -22.83
N GLU A 25 -8.75 1.42 -22.47
CA GLU A 25 -7.92 2.25 -21.60
C GLU A 25 -7.76 1.44 -20.31
N ALA A 26 -6.58 0.84 -20.12
CA ALA A 26 -6.24 0.20 -18.87
C ALA A 26 -6.31 1.30 -17.81
N VAL A 27 -7.33 1.26 -16.96
CA VAL A 27 -7.46 2.15 -15.83
C VAL A 27 -6.29 1.80 -14.90
N ASP A 28 -5.28 2.66 -14.87
CA ASP A 28 -4.16 2.51 -13.96
C ASP A 28 -4.65 2.87 -12.55
N PHE A 29 -4.88 1.84 -11.74
CA PHE A 29 -5.38 2.02 -10.38
C PHE A 29 -4.25 2.53 -9.49
N ALA A 30 -4.54 3.52 -8.65
CA ALA A 30 -3.56 3.99 -7.68
C ALA A 30 -3.14 2.83 -6.75
N PRO A 31 -1.87 2.76 -6.30
CA PRO A 31 -1.40 1.67 -5.43
C PRO A 31 -2.28 1.44 -4.18
N SER A 32 -2.82 2.51 -3.59
CA SER A 32 -3.75 2.41 -2.45
C SER A 32 -5.11 1.82 -2.81
N GLN A 33 -5.58 1.98 -4.05
CA GLN A 33 -6.80 1.32 -4.53
C GLN A 33 -6.56 -0.18 -4.70
N VAL A 34 -5.43 -0.57 -5.27
CA VAL A 34 -5.02 -1.98 -5.39
C VAL A 34 -4.90 -2.63 -4.01
N LEU A 35 -4.18 -1.98 -3.09
CA LEU A 35 -4.02 -2.47 -1.72
C LEU A 35 -5.36 -2.61 -1.00
N ARG A 36 -6.24 -1.61 -1.11
CA ARG A 36 -7.57 -1.64 -0.47
C ARG A 36 -8.43 -2.77 -1.03
N ALA A 37 -8.44 -2.95 -2.35
CA ALA A 37 -9.19 -4.01 -2.99
C ALA A 37 -8.70 -5.39 -2.51
N ASP A 38 -7.39 -5.56 -2.38
CA ASP A 38 -6.77 -6.80 -1.88
C ASP A 38 -7.12 -7.03 -0.40
N ILE A 39 -6.78 -6.10 0.51
CA ILE A 39 -6.84 -6.39 1.95
C ILE A 39 -8.21 -6.13 2.61
N CYS A 40 -9.05 -5.26 2.04
CA CYS A 40 -10.33 -4.87 2.66
C CYS A 40 -11.54 -5.46 1.93
N SER A 41 -11.45 -5.69 0.63
CA SER A 41 -12.61 -6.05 -0.20
C SER A 41 -12.55 -7.44 -0.80
N SER A 42 -11.39 -8.10 -0.77
CA SER A 42 -11.23 -9.47 -1.22
C SER A 42 -11.96 -10.45 -0.28
N SER A 43 -12.57 -11.47 -0.87
CA SER A 43 -13.09 -12.63 -0.14
C SER A 43 -12.03 -13.69 0.15
N GLU A 44 -10.86 -13.56 -0.49
CA GLU A 44 -9.73 -14.48 -0.37
C GLU A 44 -8.68 -13.95 0.61
N LEU A 45 -7.89 -14.87 1.19
CA LEU A 45 -6.78 -14.50 2.06
C LEU A 45 -5.65 -13.83 1.27
N SER A 46 -5.33 -12.58 1.63
CA SER A 46 -4.22 -11.82 1.04
C SER A 46 -2.90 -12.08 1.76
N PHE A 47 -1.80 -12.05 1.00
CA PHE A 47 -0.45 -12.23 1.50
C PHE A 47 0.43 -11.06 1.08
N LEU A 48 0.97 -10.34 2.06
CA LEU A 48 1.96 -9.28 1.86
C LEU A 48 3.34 -9.82 2.26
N MET A 49 4.29 -9.82 1.33
CA MET A 49 5.65 -10.27 1.62
C MET A 49 6.49 -9.13 2.18
N GLU A 50 7.27 -9.42 3.21
CA GLU A 50 8.20 -8.46 3.78
C GLU A 50 9.26 -8.01 2.77
N ALA A 51 9.57 -6.70 2.77
CA ALA A 51 10.70 -6.11 2.07
C ALA A 51 11.30 -4.96 2.90
N HIS A 52 12.62 -4.87 2.94
CA HIS A 52 13.36 -3.83 3.68
C HIS A 52 14.33 -3.03 2.80
N ASP A 53 14.43 -3.38 1.52
CA ASP A 53 15.18 -2.66 0.50
C ASP A 53 14.61 -2.94 -0.91
N GLY A 54 15.17 -2.31 -1.94
CA GLY A 54 14.67 -2.52 -3.31
C GLY A 54 14.95 -3.91 -3.88
N LEU A 55 15.99 -4.61 -3.40
CA LEU A 55 16.31 -5.95 -3.89
C LEU A 55 15.29 -6.97 -3.37
N SER A 56 15.00 -6.95 -2.08
CA SER A 56 13.98 -7.81 -1.45
C SER A 56 12.60 -7.57 -2.05
N ALA A 57 12.24 -6.32 -2.34
CA ALA A 57 11.00 -5.96 -3.02
C ALA A 57 10.89 -6.59 -4.43
N ALA A 58 11.92 -6.41 -5.27
CA ALA A 58 11.95 -6.99 -6.61
C ALA A 58 11.94 -8.54 -6.58
N LEU A 59 12.55 -9.16 -5.58
CA LEU A 59 12.50 -10.61 -5.39
C LEU A 59 11.10 -11.10 -4.99
N ALA A 60 10.43 -10.39 -4.07
CA ALA A 60 9.06 -10.70 -3.67
C ALA A 60 8.08 -10.60 -4.85
N GLU A 61 8.21 -9.57 -5.68
CA GLU A 61 7.43 -9.44 -6.91
C GLU A 61 7.67 -10.61 -7.88
N ARG A 62 8.93 -10.96 -8.13
CA ARG A 62 9.29 -12.11 -8.99
C ARG A 62 8.83 -13.45 -8.42
N ALA A 63 8.70 -13.57 -7.11
CA ALA A 63 8.13 -14.74 -6.44
C ALA A 63 6.59 -14.82 -6.56
N GLY A 64 5.93 -13.77 -7.06
CA GLY A 64 4.51 -13.76 -7.39
C GLY A 64 3.58 -13.16 -6.33
N PHE A 65 4.14 -12.52 -5.28
CA PHE A 65 3.34 -11.81 -4.27
C PHE A 65 2.57 -10.63 -4.87
N LYS A 66 1.50 -10.22 -4.19
CA LYS A 66 0.57 -9.18 -4.66
C LYS A 66 0.67 -7.86 -3.91
N GLY A 67 1.44 -7.83 -2.84
CA GLY A 67 1.78 -6.62 -2.12
C GLY A 67 2.94 -6.85 -1.18
N LEU A 68 3.46 -5.75 -0.65
CA LEU A 68 4.64 -5.75 0.22
C LEU A 68 4.31 -5.19 1.59
N TRP A 69 4.99 -5.74 2.60
CA TRP A 69 5.05 -5.21 3.95
C TRP A 69 6.43 -4.60 4.19
N ALA A 70 6.51 -3.27 4.26
CA ALA A 70 7.74 -2.57 4.64
C ALA A 70 7.90 -2.64 6.17
N SER A 71 8.60 -3.67 6.62
CA SER A 71 8.78 -4.03 8.03
C SER A 71 9.71 -3.05 8.77
N GLY A 72 9.21 -2.42 9.84
CA GLY A 72 10.01 -1.52 10.67
C GLY A 72 11.21 -2.22 11.32
N LEU A 73 11.01 -3.48 11.74
CA LEU A 73 12.08 -4.32 12.28
C LEU A 73 13.18 -4.57 11.24
N SER A 74 12.83 -5.06 10.06
CA SER A 74 13.79 -5.42 9.03
C SER A 74 14.56 -4.20 8.50
N ILE A 75 13.86 -3.08 8.31
CA ILE A 75 14.47 -1.80 7.89
C ILE A 75 15.41 -1.27 8.98
N ALA A 76 15.01 -1.26 10.26
CA ALA A 76 15.90 -0.82 11.33
C ALA A 76 17.16 -1.70 11.41
N CYS A 77 17.00 -3.02 11.34
CA CYS A 77 18.12 -3.95 11.38
C CYS A 77 19.06 -3.83 10.18
N SER A 78 18.54 -3.63 8.96
CA SER A 78 19.37 -3.44 7.77
C SER A 78 20.21 -2.17 7.84
N LEU A 79 19.73 -1.15 8.56
CA LEU A 79 20.45 0.10 8.85
C LEU A 79 21.40 -0.01 10.07
N GLY A 80 21.44 -1.15 10.76
CA GLY A 80 22.28 -1.37 11.94
C GLY A 80 21.68 -0.82 13.25
N TYR A 81 20.39 -0.53 13.28
CA TYR A 81 19.66 -0.02 14.45
C TYR A 81 18.78 -1.09 15.10
N ARG A 82 18.38 -0.82 16.35
CA ARG A 82 17.31 -1.58 17.02
C ARG A 82 15.94 -1.07 16.58
N ASP A 83 14.96 -1.96 16.56
CA ASP A 83 13.54 -1.63 16.31
C ASP A 83 12.89 -0.93 17.53
N ALA A 84 13.36 0.27 17.82
CA ALA A 84 12.95 1.07 18.98
C ALA A 84 12.94 2.58 18.66
N ASN A 85 12.59 2.92 17.41
CA ASN A 85 12.71 4.28 16.84
C ASN A 85 14.13 4.88 16.86
N GLU A 86 15.16 4.04 16.81
CA GLU A 86 16.53 4.50 16.56
C GLU A 86 16.75 4.96 15.13
N ALA A 87 16.20 4.19 14.18
CA ALA A 87 15.98 4.71 12.84
C ALA A 87 14.92 5.81 12.91
N SER A 88 15.27 6.99 12.42
CA SER A 88 14.34 8.11 12.32
C SER A 88 13.25 7.85 11.29
N TRP A 89 12.10 8.50 11.44
CA TRP A 89 11.00 8.40 10.48
C TRP A 89 11.41 8.82 9.06
N SER A 90 12.38 9.74 8.91
CA SER A 90 12.92 10.11 7.60
C SER A 90 13.74 8.99 6.95
N GLN A 91 14.53 8.25 7.73
CA GLN A 91 15.27 7.09 7.22
C GLN A 91 14.32 5.97 6.80
N LEU A 92 13.21 5.77 7.54
CA LEU A 92 12.13 4.86 7.13
C LEU A 92 11.53 5.29 5.79
N VAL A 93 11.17 6.57 5.64
CA VAL A 93 10.61 7.10 4.37
C VAL A 93 11.58 6.92 3.21
N ASP A 94 12.87 7.16 3.41
CA ASP A 94 13.90 6.98 2.37
C ASP A 94 14.07 5.50 1.99
N ALA A 95 13.92 4.57 2.94
CA ALA A 95 13.93 3.13 2.65
C ALA A 95 12.70 2.74 1.82
N VAL A 96 11.52 3.23 2.20
CA VAL A 96 10.26 3.00 1.47
C VAL A 96 10.31 3.55 0.05
N GLU A 97 10.89 4.74 -0.18
CA GLU A 97 11.08 5.29 -1.52
C GLU A 97 11.87 4.33 -2.41
N ARG A 98 12.98 3.76 -1.91
CA ARG A 98 13.78 2.78 -2.66
C ARG A 98 13.04 1.46 -2.91
N ILE A 99 12.18 1.03 -1.97
CA ILE A 99 11.33 -0.15 -2.12
C ILE A 99 10.31 0.11 -3.25
N VAL A 100 9.58 1.22 -3.17
CA VAL A 100 8.54 1.59 -4.15
C VAL A 100 9.13 1.74 -5.55
N ASP A 101 10.28 2.41 -5.70
CA ASP A 101 10.93 2.61 -7.01
C ASP A 101 11.36 1.29 -7.69
N SER A 102 11.45 0.19 -6.93
CA SER A 102 11.95 -1.10 -7.40
C SER A 102 10.87 -2.13 -7.75
N THR A 103 9.58 -1.79 -7.58
CA THR A 103 8.46 -2.72 -7.74
C THR A 103 7.20 -2.05 -8.24
N GLN A 104 6.30 -2.81 -8.86
CA GLN A 104 4.93 -2.34 -9.18
C GLN A 104 3.90 -2.73 -8.10
N LEU A 105 4.33 -3.44 -7.05
CA LEU A 105 3.44 -3.91 -6.00
C LEU A 105 3.08 -2.78 -5.02
N PRO A 106 1.84 -2.77 -4.49
CA PRO A 106 1.48 -1.85 -3.41
C PRO A 106 2.26 -2.16 -2.12
N VAL A 107 2.75 -1.11 -1.47
CA VAL A 107 3.54 -1.21 -0.23
C VAL A 107 2.72 -0.72 0.96
N LEU A 108 2.47 -1.60 1.93
CA LEU A 108 1.96 -1.27 3.26
C LEU A 108 3.14 -1.09 4.21
N VAL A 109 3.23 0.06 4.87
CA VAL A 109 4.40 0.43 5.69
C VAL A 109 4.10 0.26 7.18
N ASP A 110 5.04 -0.31 7.92
CA ASP A 110 5.07 -0.25 9.38
C ASP A 110 5.38 1.19 9.84
N GLY A 111 4.36 1.90 10.31
CA GLY A 111 4.47 3.27 10.78
C GLY A 111 4.71 3.40 12.27
N ASP A 112 4.93 2.28 13.00
CA ASP A 112 5.04 2.24 14.45
C ASP A 112 3.86 2.98 15.13
N GLY A 113 4.10 3.65 16.26
CA GLY A 113 3.14 4.57 16.87
C GLY A 113 2.96 5.90 16.11
N GLY A 114 3.55 6.07 14.92
CA GLY A 114 3.52 7.33 14.17
C GLY A 114 4.60 8.33 14.58
N PHE A 115 5.69 7.85 15.22
CA PHE A 115 6.90 8.62 15.54
C PHE A 115 6.66 9.90 16.36
N GLY A 116 5.69 9.87 17.28
CA GLY A 116 5.35 10.97 18.17
C GLY A 116 3.84 11.06 18.39
N ASN A 117 3.28 12.27 18.34
CA ASN A 117 1.84 12.50 18.51
C ASN A 117 1.12 12.57 17.15
N PHE A 118 -0.17 12.97 17.16
CA PHE A 118 -0.99 13.11 15.95
C PHE A 118 -0.37 14.01 14.86
N ASN A 119 0.40 15.04 15.24
CA ASN A 119 1.09 15.90 14.27
C ASN A 119 2.24 15.18 13.57
N ASN A 120 2.93 14.27 14.26
CA ASN A 120 3.96 13.44 13.65
C ASN A 120 3.34 12.39 12.72
N ALA A 121 2.32 11.67 13.21
CA ALA A 121 1.65 10.61 12.47
C ALA A 121 1.08 11.10 11.12
N ARG A 122 0.40 12.27 11.12
CA ARG A 122 -0.14 12.84 9.87
C ARG A 122 0.94 13.25 8.88
N LEU A 123 2.10 13.73 9.37
CA LEU A 123 3.22 14.12 8.51
C LEU A 123 3.89 12.90 7.89
N LEU A 124 4.08 11.82 8.67
CA LEU A 124 4.55 10.54 8.18
C LEU A 124 3.66 10.02 7.05
N ALA A 125 2.36 9.89 7.30
CA ALA A 125 1.41 9.38 6.30
C ALA A 125 1.43 10.21 5.01
N ARG A 126 1.44 11.55 5.12
CA ARG A 126 1.56 12.44 3.96
C ARG A 126 2.85 12.20 3.18
N LYS A 127 3.96 11.96 3.88
CA LYS A 127 5.27 11.73 3.26
C LYS A 127 5.38 10.37 2.60
N LEU A 128 4.88 9.30 3.24
CA LEU A 128 4.79 7.98 2.63
C LEU A 128 3.95 8.00 1.35
N ARG A 129 2.79 8.68 1.37
CA ARG A 129 1.98 8.90 0.15
C ARG A 129 2.79 9.59 -0.95
N GLN A 130 3.54 10.64 -0.62
CA GLN A 130 4.38 11.36 -1.59
C GLN A 130 5.48 10.48 -2.20
N ARG A 131 5.90 9.42 -1.51
CA ARG A 131 6.88 8.43 -1.99
C ARG A 131 6.24 7.18 -2.59
N GLY A 132 4.93 7.19 -2.82
CA GLY A 132 4.20 6.07 -3.44
C GLY A 132 3.87 4.91 -2.49
N GLY A 133 4.03 5.08 -1.18
CA GLY A 133 3.51 4.14 -0.18
C GLY A 133 1.97 4.04 -0.29
N ALA A 134 1.46 2.81 -0.44
CA ALA A 134 0.04 2.54 -0.64
C ALA A 134 -0.76 2.54 0.67
N GLY A 135 -0.10 2.22 1.78
CA GLY A 135 -0.72 2.18 3.10
C GLY A 135 0.27 2.43 4.23
N VAL A 136 -0.25 2.73 5.42
CA VAL A 136 0.50 2.78 6.66
C VAL A 136 -0.27 2.05 7.76
N ALA A 137 0.43 1.18 8.49
CA ALA A 137 -0.05 0.56 9.72
C ALA A 137 0.46 1.35 10.92
N LEU A 138 -0.44 1.78 11.80
CA LEU A 138 -0.09 2.43 13.06
C LEU A 138 -0.48 1.55 14.24
N GLU A 139 0.38 1.47 15.25
CA GLU A 139 0.12 0.74 16.49
C GLU A 139 -0.23 1.67 17.66
N ASP A 140 -1.07 1.18 18.58
CA ASP A 140 -1.45 1.85 19.82
C ASP A 140 -0.33 1.88 20.88
N SER A 141 0.93 1.89 20.44
CA SER A 141 2.10 2.05 21.30
C SER A 141 2.40 3.52 21.62
N GLY A 142 3.10 3.72 22.74
CA GLY A 142 3.73 5.00 23.06
C GLY A 142 5.01 5.25 22.26
N PHE A 143 5.59 6.45 22.42
CA PHE A 143 6.87 6.83 21.82
C PHE A 143 7.96 7.01 22.91
N PRO A 144 9.19 6.47 22.72
CA PRO A 144 9.62 5.63 21.59
C PRO A 144 8.96 4.24 21.62
N LYS A 145 8.86 3.62 20.45
CA LYS A 145 8.39 2.24 20.27
C LYS A 145 9.26 1.29 21.08
N THR A 146 8.61 0.29 21.67
CA THR A 146 9.28 -0.92 22.14
C THR A 146 8.89 -2.07 21.21
N ASN A 147 9.88 -2.76 20.64
CA ASN A 147 9.66 -3.96 19.85
C ASN A 147 8.88 -5.00 20.66
N SER A 148 7.93 -5.67 20.00
CA SER A 148 6.99 -6.60 20.64
C SER A 148 7.64 -7.89 21.18
N PHE A 149 8.91 -8.15 20.90
CA PHE A 149 9.69 -9.26 21.47
C PHE A 149 10.36 -8.91 22.81
N VAL A 150 10.25 -7.66 23.29
CA VAL A 150 10.98 -7.19 24.48
C VAL A 150 10.07 -7.13 25.71
N GLY A 151 10.06 -8.19 26.51
CA GLY A 151 9.32 -8.26 27.77
C GLY A 151 7.81 -8.50 27.60
N ASP A 152 7.09 -8.53 28.72
CA ASP A 152 5.72 -9.09 28.74
C ASP A 152 4.61 -8.03 28.64
N ARG A 153 4.92 -6.75 28.90
CA ARG A 153 3.94 -5.66 28.86
C ARG A 153 4.56 -4.35 28.38
N HIS A 154 3.96 -3.79 27.34
CA HIS A 154 4.29 -2.46 26.86
C HIS A 154 3.21 -1.46 27.29
N PRO A 155 3.59 -0.22 27.68
CA PRO A 155 2.62 0.85 27.85
C PRO A 155 1.88 1.09 26.53
N LEU A 156 0.55 1.05 26.58
CA LEU A 156 -0.30 1.39 25.46
C LEU A 156 -0.73 2.85 25.58
N ALA A 157 -0.95 3.45 24.43
CA ALA A 157 -1.58 4.75 24.31
C ALA A 157 -3.00 4.74 24.87
N ASP A 158 -3.45 5.91 25.33
CA ASP A 158 -4.88 6.09 25.62
C ASP A 158 -5.69 5.93 24.33
N VAL A 159 -6.89 5.36 24.44
CA VAL A 159 -7.76 5.13 23.27
C VAL A 159 -8.08 6.44 22.55
N ASN A 160 -8.27 7.56 23.27
CA ASN A 160 -8.54 8.85 22.66
C ASN A 160 -7.31 9.42 21.97
N GLU A 161 -6.12 9.21 22.55
CA GLU A 161 -4.86 9.65 21.98
C GLU A 161 -4.57 8.91 20.66
N PHE A 162 -4.69 7.58 20.65
CA PHE A 162 -4.52 6.79 19.44
C PHE A 162 -5.60 7.07 18.40
N SER A 163 -6.87 7.17 18.81
CA SER A 163 -7.97 7.55 17.91
C SER A 163 -7.76 8.95 17.31
N GLY A 164 -7.19 9.88 18.08
CA GLY A 164 -6.78 11.20 17.60
C GLY A 164 -5.68 11.14 16.55
N ARG A 165 -4.68 10.24 16.71
CA ARG A 165 -3.66 9.97 15.68
C ARG A 165 -4.30 9.45 14.40
N LEU A 166 -5.15 8.43 14.49
CA LEU A 166 -5.82 7.83 13.32
C LEU A 166 -6.68 8.86 12.58
N ARG A 167 -7.45 9.68 13.31
CA ARG A 167 -8.25 10.76 12.72
C ARG A 167 -7.37 11.78 11.99
N ALA A 168 -6.30 12.27 12.63
CA ALA A 168 -5.40 13.24 12.02
C ALA A 168 -4.73 12.71 10.74
N VAL A 169 -4.42 11.41 10.70
CA VAL A 169 -3.94 10.74 9.49
C VAL A 169 -5.03 10.73 8.42
N LYS A 170 -6.22 10.20 8.71
CA LYS A 170 -7.33 10.16 7.74
C LYS A 170 -7.71 11.54 7.20
N ASP A 171 -7.74 12.57 8.04
CA ASP A 171 -8.01 13.96 7.61
C ASP A 171 -6.93 14.49 6.65
N THR A 172 -5.71 13.98 6.72
CA THR A 172 -4.56 14.45 5.92
C THR A 172 -4.42 13.72 4.58
N VAL A 173 -4.70 12.42 4.53
CA VAL A 173 -4.50 11.59 3.33
C VAL A 173 -5.79 11.03 2.72
N ALA A 174 -6.94 11.23 3.37
CA ALA A 174 -8.26 10.78 2.91
C ALA A 174 -8.27 9.32 2.44
N GLU A 175 -8.56 9.08 1.16
CA GLU A 175 -8.58 7.77 0.52
C GLU A 175 -7.32 7.47 -0.31
N ASP A 176 -6.32 8.35 -0.28
CA ASP A 176 -5.09 8.16 -1.05
C ASP A 176 -4.16 7.12 -0.42
N VAL A 177 -4.38 6.76 0.86
CA VAL A 177 -3.57 5.82 1.64
C VAL A 177 -4.49 4.91 2.44
N VAL A 178 -4.20 3.61 2.46
CA VAL A 178 -4.85 2.66 3.35
C VAL A 178 -4.29 2.79 4.76
N LEU A 179 -5.14 3.03 5.76
CA LEU A 179 -4.75 3.12 7.15
C LEU A 179 -5.13 1.84 7.90
N VAL A 180 -4.15 1.12 8.43
CA VAL A 180 -4.36 -0.04 9.29
C VAL A 180 -4.10 0.35 10.74
N ALA A 181 -5.03 0.04 11.64
CA ALA A 181 -4.84 0.22 13.08
C ALA A 181 -4.45 -1.12 13.70
N GLY A 182 -3.22 -1.25 14.18
CA GLY A 182 -2.75 -2.37 14.97
C GLY A 182 -2.97 -2.10 16.46
N SER A 183 -3.51 -3.07 17.19
CA SER A 183 -3.50 -3.02 18.65
C SER A 183 -2.56 -4.06 19.21
N LYS A 184 -1.66 -3.65 20.10
CA LYS A 184 -0.78 -4.54 20.85
C LYS A 184 -1.52 -5.31 21.95
N ARG A 185 -2.80 -5.02 22.21
CA ARG A 185 -3.66 -5.87 23.04
C ARG A 185 -4.08 -7.13 22.29
N CYS A 186 -4.59 -6.98 21.06
CA CYS A 186 -4.98 -8.01 20.10
C CYS A 186 -5.15 -7.33 18.72
N PHE A 187 -4.68 -7.93 17.62
CA PHE A 187 -4.87 -7.38 16.26
C PHE A 187 -6.37 -7.21 15.93
N VAL A 188 -6.80 -6.00 15.55
CA VAL A 188 -8.16 -5.72 15.03
C VAL A 188 -8.06 -4.75 13.85
N ALA A 189 -8.34 -5.23 12.63
CA ALA A 189 -8.57 -4.34 11.50
C ALA A 189 -9.97 -3.69 11.66
N MET A 190 -10.04 -2.36 11.65
CA MET A 190 -11.31 -1.63 11.72
C MET A 190 -11.65 -0.99 10.37
N GLU A 191 -12.83 -1.29 9.85
CA GLU A 191 -13.44 -0.57 8.73
C GLU A 191 -14.23 0.61 9.29
N TRP A 192 -13.88 1.83 8.87
CA TRP A 192 -14.62 3.06 9.25
C TRP A 192 -15.70 3.33 8.21
N THR A 193 -16.97 3.07 8.55
CA THR A 193 -18.11 3.61 7.82
C THR A 193 -18.44 5.01 8.36
N ARG A 194 -18.80 5.93 7.45
CA ARG A 194 -19.09 7.34 7.73
C ARG A 194 -20.30 7.54 8.63
#